data_AF-A0A7G3ZZ08-F1
#
_entry.id   AF-A0A7G3ZZ08-F1
#
_cell.length_a   1.000
_cell.length_b   1.000
_cell.length_c   1.000
_cell.angle_alpha   90.00
_cell.angle_beta   90.00
_cell.angle_gamma   90.00
#
_symmetry.space_group_name_H-M   'P 1'
#
loop_
_entity.id
_entity.type
_entity.pdbx_description
1 polymer ?
#
loop_
_entity_poly.entity_id
_entity_poly.type
_entity_poly.pdbx_seq_one_letter_code
_entity_poly.pdbx_strand_id
1 'polypeptide(L)' 'MRKLFQWFVEFLDAIVGVSEDKSNNCYISVYEAREKYEAGLISMHEYNETLKRKDLI' A
#
# COMPACT_ATOMS: atom_id res chain seq x y z
N MET A 1 37.09 7.01 0.74
CA MET A 1 36.25 6.12 -0.09
C MET A 1 35.37 5.16 0.73
N ARG A 2 35.91 4.32 1.65
CA ARG A 2 35.06 3.40 2.46
C ARG A 2 33.89 4.06 3.21
N LYS A 3 34.10 5.25 3.77
CA LYS A 3 33.06 6.00 4.50
C LYS A 3 31.87 6.41 3.62
N LEU A 4 32.11 6.70 2.34
CA LEU A 4 31.05 7.07 1.41
C LEU A 4 30.17 5.85 1.09
N PHE A 5 30.80 4.69 0.89
CA PHE A 5 30.05 3.44 0.64
C PHE A 5 29.21 3.01 1.85
N GLN A 6 29.73 3.14 3.07
CA GLN A 6 28.92 2.89 4.28
C GLN A 6 27.72 3.83 4.37
N TRP A 7 27.93 5.11 4.11
CA TRP A 7 26.85 6.09 4.10
C TRP A 7 25.79 5.79 3.02
N PHE A 8 26.21 5.36 1.82
CA PHE A 8 25.28 4.93 0.77
C PHE A 8 24.50 3.67 1.15
N VAL A 9 25.11 2.70 1.81
CA VAL A 9 24.43 1.48 2.28
C VAL A 9 23.40 1.81 3.34
N GLU A 10 23.74 2.63 4.33
CA GLU A 10 22.80 3.10 5.37
C GLU A 10 21.63 3.90 4.76
N PHE A 11 21.92 4.75 3.76
CA PHE A 11 20.89 5.51 3.06
C PHE A 11 19.96 4.62 2.22
N LEU A 12 20.50 3.60 1.55
CA LEU A 12 19.70 2.64 0.79
C LEU A 12 18.85 1.77 1.71
N ASP A 13 19.38 1.32 2.84
CA ASP A 13 18.63 0.54 3.84
C ASP A 13 17.46 1.36 4.42
N ALA A 14 17.71 2.64 4.72
CA ALA A 14 16.66 3.57 5.15
C ALA A 14 15.60 3.83 4.05
N ILE A 15 16.00 3.94 2.78
CA ILE A 15 15.05 4.10 1.67
C ILE A 15 14.25 2.82 1.44
N VAL A 16 14.88 1.65 1.51
CA VAL A 16 14.21 0.35 1.33
C VAL A 16 13.21 0.12 2.47
N GLY A 17 13.57 0.41 3.73
CA GLY A 17 12.65 0.36 4.86
C GLY A 17 11.48 1.35 4.73
N VAL A 18 11.70 2.53 4.14
CA VAL A 18 10.63 3.50 3.81
C VAL A 18 9.83 3.09 2.56
N SER A 19 10.42 2.31 1.65
CA SER A 19 9.76 1.83 0.43
C SER A 19 8.90 0.60 0.69
N GLU A 20 9.23 -0.25 1.67
CA GLU A 20 8.32 -1.28 2.17
C GLU A 20 7.07 -0.66 2.80
N ASP A 21 7.22 0.47 3.49
CA ASP A 21 6.10 1.26 4.05
C ASP A 21 5.33 2.05 2.97
N LYS A 22 5.82 2.05 1.73
CA LYS A 22 5.23 2.72 0.57
C LYS A 22 4.91 1.76 -0.57
N SER A 23 4.67 0.48 -0.27
CA SER A 23 3.76 -0.34 -1.07
C SER A 23 2.32 0.14 -0.81
N ASN A 24 2.05 1.39 -1.21
CA ASN A 24 0.74 2.02 -1.16
C ASN A 24 -0.17 1.50 -2.28
N ASN A 25 -0.09 0.21 -2.60
CA ASN A 25 -1.32 -0.50 -2.91
C ASN A 25 -2.06 -0.54 -1.58
N CYS A 26 -2.83 0.51 -1.30
CA CYS A 26 -3.88 0.47 -0.31
C CYS A 26 -4.88 -0.59 -0.79
N TYR A 27 -4.49 -1.85 -0.63
CA TYR A 27 -5.30 -3.02 -0.85
C TYR A 27 -6.25 -3.02 0.33
N ILE A 28 -7.23 -2.12 0.27
CA ILE A 28 -8.37 -2.15 1.16
C ILE A 28 -8.94 -3.54 0.95
N SER A 29 -8.79 -4.39 1.97
CA SER A 29 -9.32 -5.73 1.90
C SER A 29 -10.82 -5.65 1.65
N VAL A 30 -11.40 -6.66 1.00
CA VAL A 30 -12.86 -6.69 0.75
C VAL A 30 -13.67 -6.45 2.03
N TYR A 31 -13.14 -6.91 3.17
CA TYR A 31 -13.73 -6.68 4.48
C TYR A 31 -13.71 -5.20 4.88
N GLU A 32 -12.56 -4.53 4.74
CA GLU A 32 -12.42 -3.11 5.06
C GLU A 32 -13.19 -2.21 4.08
N ALA A 33 -13.28 -2.60 2.80
CA ALA A 33 -14.08 -1.91 1.80
C ALA A 33 -15.56 -2.01 2.15
N ARG A 34 -16.00 -3.18 2.63
CA ARG A 34 -17.37 -3.41 3.05
C ARG A 34 -17.72 -2.58 4.28
N GLU A 35 -16.85 -2.53 5.27
CA GLU A 35 -17.04 -1.72 6.48
C GLU A 35 -17.16 -0.22 6.12
N LYS A 36 -16.29 0.27 5.24
CA LYS A 36 -16.36 1.67 4.75
C LYS A 36 -17.62 1.95 3.93
N TYR A 37 -18.11 0.99 3.15
CA TYR A 37 -19.35 1.13 2.40
C TYR A 37 -20.57 1.16 3.33
N GLU A 38 -20.63 0.25 4.31
CA GLU A 38 -21.70 0.22 5.32
C GLU A 38 -21.68 1.49 6.19
N ALA A 39 -20.51 2.07 6.45
CA ALA A 39 -20.35 3.36 7.11
C ALA A 39 -20.65 4.58 6.21
N GLY A 40 -20.95 4.38 4.92
CA GLY A 40 -21.23 5.43 3.95
C GLY A 40 -20.01 6.30 3.56
N LEU A 41 -18.80 5.84 3.89
CA LEU A 41 -17.54 6.55 3.64
C LEU A 41 -17.04 6.38 2.20
N ILE A 42 -17.48 5.32 1.52
CA ILE A 42 -17.21 5.07 0.11
C ILE A 42 -18.49 4.78 -0.65
N SER A 43 -18.47 5.07 -1.94
CA SER A 43 -19.59 4.78 -2.83
C SER A 43 -19.64 3.31 -3.23
N MET A 44 -20.82 2.85 -3.67
CA MET A 44 -20.99 1.49 -4.22
C MET A 44 -20.08 1.24 -5.43
N HIS A 45 -19.78 2.29 -6.20
CA HIS A 45 -18.87 2.20 -7.35
C HIS A 45 -17.44 1.89 -6.89
N GLU A 46 -16.93 2.63 -5.89
CA GLU A 46 -15.61 2.39 -5.32
C GLU A 46 -15.51 1.01 -4.66
N TYR A 47 -16.55 0.58 -3.94
CA TYR A 47 -16.61 -0.78 -3.39
C TYR A 47 -16.52 -1.85 -4.49
N ASN A 48 -17.26 -1.68 -5.59
CA ASN A 48 -17.24 -2.66 -6.69
C ASN A 48 -15.89 -2.73 -7.42
N GLU A 49 -15.20 -1.60 -7.56
CA GLU A 49 -13.84 -1.58 -8.12
C GLU A 49 -12.84 -2.31 -7.22
N THR A 50 -12.99 -2.23 -5.89
CA THR A 50 -12.16 -3.02 -4.96
C THR A 50 -12.41 -4.53 -5.08
N LEU A 51 -13.65 -4.95 -5.35
CA LEU A 51 -14.01 -6.36 -5.60
C LEU A 51 -13.44 -6.87 -6.94
N LYS A 52 -13.65 -6.13 -8.04
CA LYS A 52 -13.15 -6.53 -9.37
C LYS A 52 -11.63 -6.73 -9.41
N ARG A 53 -10.87 -5.91 -8.67
CA ARG A 53 -9.41 -6.05 -8.57
C ARG A 53 -8.98 -7.36 -7.91
N LYS A 54 -9.84 -7.98 -7.08
CA LYS A 54 -9.57 -9.26 -6.45
C LYS A 54 -9.90 -10.45 -7.35
N ASP A 55 -10.91 -10.34 -8.21
CA ASP A 55 -11.30 -11.40 -9.16
C ASP A 55 -10.33 -11.55 -10.35
N LEU A 56 -9.39 -10.60 -10.53
CA LEU A 56 -8.35 -10.62 -11.57
C LEU A 56 -7.07 -11.37 -11.16
N ILE A 57 -7.07 -12.07 -10.02
CA ILE A 57 -5.95 -12.90 -9.52
C ILE A 57 -6.37 -14.37 -9.45
#